data_AF-A0A7F5RGA2-F1
#
_entry.id   AF-A0A7F5RGA2-F1
#
_cell.length_a   1.000
_cell.length_b   1.000
_cell.length_c   1.000
_cell.angle_alpha   90.00
_cell.angle_beta   90.00
_cell.angle_gamma   90.00
#
_symmetry.space_group_name_H-M   'P 1'
#
loop_
_entity.id
_entity.type
_entity.pdbx_description
1 polymer ?
#
loop_
_entity_poly.entity_id
_entity_poly.type
_entity_poly.pdbx_seq_one_letter_code
_entity_poly.pdbx_strand_id
1 'polypeptide(L)'
;MGKKNKPVFNGYACFMNDFQKKSGQKFNSKKDLAEAAASHWAKLTQQQQQVYKDKAKGLKGEAARYTSQGVNVDIILAEENRKKLIEQEMNNYINSLMISLSESNEFPFQMFHLISINEFCFFNGNKRFIPAEIAVIKFNLQDGVIADNVFHYIIKPGKLPLGYTADATKISNETHQLPVPLGIDKSEDNRHEVTEGLLKFLRAGISTVERDFPPLFCEDKYREKVQNVVKYLLIDQGYSEDLIKIYSLDSFFYQLRNTTADGEIIWPSITLSTLELERDVYDYCPGIACDFHDNSDVPNFYRLVVMSQ
;
A
#
# COMPACT_ATOMS: atom_id res chain seq x y z
N MET A 1 -22.07 -2.53 -43.25
CA MET A 1 -21.10 -3.43 -42.59
C MET A 1 -21.88 -4.46 -41.77
N GLY A 2 -21.75 -5.75 -42.11
CA GLY A 2 -22.59 -6.82 -41.59
C GLY A 2 -22.36 -7.10 -40.09
N LYS A 3 -23.45 -7.31 -39.35
CA LYS A 3 -23.43 -7.82 -37.97
C LYS A 3 -22.68 -9.15 -37.96
N LYS A 4 -21.43 -9.16 -37.46
CA LYS A 4 -20.74 -10.42 -37.12
C LYS A 4 -21.52 -11.05 -35.96
N ASN A 5 -22.27 -12.12 -36.24
CA ASN A 5 -22.97 -12.89 -35.20
C ASN A 5 -21.95 -13.36 -34.16
N LYS A 6 -22.21 -13.04 -32.88
CA LYS A 6 -21.44 -13.58 -31.76
C LYS A 6 -21.45 -15.12 -31.86
N PRO A 7 -20.32 -15.81 -31.60
CA PRO A 7 -20.30 -17.26 -31.60
C PRO A 7 -21.30 -17.77 -30.56
N VAL A 8 -22.33 -18.48 -31.02
CA VAL A 8 -23.31 -19.12 -30.14
C VAL A 8 -22.63 -20.35 -29.55
N PHE A 9 -22.08 -20.22 -28.34
CA PHE A 9 -21.56 -21.34 -27.57
C PHE A 9 -22.73 -22.21 -27.08
N ASN A 10 -23.19 -23.12 -27.93
CA ASN A 10 -24.13 -24.17 -27.58
C ASN A 10 -23.42 -25.53 -27.56
N GLY A 11 -24.02 -26.52 -26.89
CA GLY A 11 -23.40 -27.85 -26.74
C GLY A 11 -23.12 -28.53 -28.09
N TYR A 12 -24.00 -28.30 -29.08
CA TYR A 12 -23.83 -28.85 -30.42
C TYR A 12 -22.62 -28.26 -31.16
N ALA A 13 -22.33 -26.97 -31.02
CA ALA A 13 -21.15 -26.34 -31.61
C ALA A 13 -19.84 -26.88 -30.99
N CYS A 14 -19.84 -27.19 -29.68
CA CYS A 14 -18.70 -27.82 -29.02
C CYS A 14 -18.46 -29.25 -29.55
N PHE A 15 -19.54 -30.01 -29.73
CA PHE A 15 -19.47 -31.34 -30.33
C PHE A 15 -18.99 -31.31 -31.78
N MET A 16 -19.49 -30.38 -32.58
CA MET A 16 -19.12 -30.25 -34.00
C MET A 16 -17.61 -30.01 -34.18
N ASN A 17 -17.01 -29.19 -33.30
CA ASN A 17 -15.56 -28.97 -33.29
C ASN A 17 -14.78 -30.25 -32.93
N ASP A 18 -15.24 -31.01 -31.94
CA ASP A 18 -14.61 -32.27 -31.54
C ASP A 18 -14.82 -33.37 -32.60
N PHE A 19 -15.97 -33.40 -33.28
CA PHE A 19 -16.26 -34.29 -34.40
C PHE A 19 -15.36 -34.02 -35.60
N GLN A 20 -15.12 -32.75 -35.94
CA GLN A 20 -14.18 -32.37 -37.00
C GLN A 20 -12.75 -32.82 -36.68
N LYS A 21 -12.31 -32.65 -35.43
CA LYS A 21 -10.98 -33.10 -34.98
C LYS A 21 -10.82 -34.61 -35.02
N LYS A 22 -11.86 -35.37 -34.65
CA LYS A 22 -11.83 -36.84 -34.59
C LYS A 22 -12.02 -37.51 -35.96
N SER A 23 -12.80 -36.91 -36.86
CA SER A 23 -13.03 -37.45 -38.21
C SER A 23 -11.82 -37.27 -39.14
N GLY A 24 -10.96 -36.28 -38.87
CA GLY A 24 -9.79 -35.98 -39.71
C GLY A 24 -10.13 -35.47 -41.11
N GLN A 25 -11.42 -35.35 -41.43
CA GLN A 25 -11.93 -34.95 -42.73
C GLN A 25 -11.98 -33.42 -42.86
N LYS A 26 -11.52 -32.90 -43.99
CA LYS A 26 -11.66 -31.48 -44.32
C LYS A 26 -13.03 -31.24 -44.94
N PHE A 27 -13.84 -30.40 -44.31
CA PHE A 27 -15.14 -29.99 -44.82
C PHE A 27 -15.01 -28.65 -45.54
N ASN A 28 -15.64 -28.52 -46.71
CA ASN A 28 -15.54 -27.34 -47.56
C ASN A 28 -16.31 -26.13 -47.00
N SER A 29 -17.35 -26.38 -46.19
CA SER A 29 -18.09 -25.33 -45.48
C SER A 29 -18.52 -25.77 -44.08
N LYS A 30 -18.84 -24.78 -43.23
CA LYS A 30 -19.42 -25.06 -41.90
C LYS A 30 -20.81 -25.71 -41.96
N LYS A 31 -21.53 -25.53 -43.08
CA LYS A 31 -22.84 -26.13 -43.30
C LYS A 31 -22.70 -27.64 -43.51
N ASP A 32 -21.75 -28.05 -44.34
CA ASP A 32 -21.49 -29.46 -44.64
C ASP A 32 -21.02 -30.22 -43.38
N LEU A 33 -20.18 -29.57 -42.57
CA LEU A 33 -19.77 -30.12 -41.26
C LEU A 33 -20.97 -30.29 -40.32
N ALA A 34 -21.88 -29.31 -40.27
CA ALA A 34 -23.07 -29.39 -39.43
C ALA A 34 -24.00 -30.53 -39.89
N GLU A 35 -24.24 -30.67 -41.19
CA GLU A 35 -25.07 -31.75 -41.73
C GLU A 35 -24.47 -33.14 -41.44
N ALA A 36 -23.16 -33.31 -41.60
CA ALA A 36 -22.46 -34.54 -41.25
C ALA A 36 -22.56 -34.83 -39.73
N ALA A 37 -22.28 -33.82 -38.90
CA ALA A 37 -22.30 -33.96 -37.43
C ALA A 37 -23.71 -34.15 -36.85
N ALA A 38 -24.77 -33.68 -37.52
CA ALA A 38 -26.16 -33.76 -37.05
C ALA A 38 -26.60 -35.20 -36.80
N SER A 39 -26.29 -36.11 -37.74
CA SER A 39 -26.64 -37.53 -37.63
C SER A 39 -25.92 -38.22 -36.46
N HIS A 40 -24.67 -37.84 -36.18
CA HIS A 40 -23.89 -38.36 -35.07
C HIS A 40 -24.31 -37.78 -33.73
N TRP A 41 -24.69 -36.50 -33.68
CA TRP A 41 -25.22 -35.85 -32.48
C TRP A 41 -26.56 -36.44 -32.04
N ALA A 42 -27.45 -36.73 -33.00
CA ALA A 42 -28.75 -37.35 -32.72
C ALA A 42 -28.64 -38.77 -32.13
N LYS A 43 -27.53 -39.47 -32.40
CA LYS A 43 -27.23 -40.81 -31.85
C LYS A 43 -26.63 -40.78 -30.44
N LEU A 44 -26.19 -39.62 -29.94
CA LEU A 44 -25.67 -39.49 -28.59
C LEU A 44 -26.78 -39.59 -27.55
N THR A 45 -26.49 -40.24 -26.42
CA THR A 45 -27.42 -40.26 -25.28
C THR A 45 -27.54 -38.88 -24.64
N GLN A 46 -28.60 -38.67 -23.86
CA GLN A 46 -28.81 -37.41 -23.13
C GLN A 46 -27.62 -37.06 -22.21
N GLN A 47 -27.02 -38.05 -21.55
CA GLN A 47 -25.84 -37.86 -20.70
C GLN A 47 -24.62 -37.42 -21.52
N GLN A 48 -24.39 -38.01 -22.70
CA GLN A 48 -23.29 -37.62 -23.57
C GLN A 48 -23.48 -36.22 -24.16
N GLN A 49 -24.70 -35.85 -24.55
CA GLN A 49 -25.01 -34.49 -24.98
C GLN A 49 -24.83 -33.48 -23.83
N GLN A 50 -25.10 -33.88 -22.59
CA GLN A 50 -24.94 -33.04 -21.41
C GLN A 50 -23.48 -32.62 -21.18
N VAL A 51 -22.51 -33.53 -21.38
CA VAL A 51 -21.07 -33.21 -21.33
C VAL A 51 -20.71 -32.05 -22.25
N TYR A 52 -21.22 -32.04 -23.49
CA TYR A 52 -20.95 -30.94 -24.42
C TYR A 52 -21.73 -29.66 -24.07
N LYS A 53 -22.93 -29.77 -23.49
CA LYS A 53 -23.68 -28.62 -22.97
C LYS A 53 -22.95 -27.96 -21.80
N ASP A 54 -22.34 -28.72 -20.91
CA ASP A 54 -21.57 -28.20 -19.78
C ASP A 54 -20.24 -27.60 -20.23
N LYS A 55 -19.56 -28.22 -21.21
CA LYS A 55 -18.42 -27.62 -21.92
C LYS A 55 -18.78 -26.28 -22.56
N ALA A 56 -19.96 -26.18 -23.16
CA ALA A 56 -20.47 -24.92 -23.73
C ALA A 56 -20.81 -23.87 -22.67
N LYS A 57 -21.27 -24.28 -21.48
CA LYS A 57 -21.48 -23.37 -20.33
C LYS A 57 -20.16 -22.81 -19.81
N GLY A 58 -19.11 -23.64 -19.68
CA GLY A 58 -17.78 -23.16 -19.27
C GLY A 58 -17.11 -22.22 -20.28
N LEU A 59 -17.46 -22.35 -21.57
CA LEU A 59 -16.98 -21.44 -22.63
C LEU A 59 -17.78 -20.13 -22.74
N LYS A 60 -18.99 -20.08 -22.18
CA LYS A 60 -19.66 -18.81 -21.91
C LYS A 60 -18.98 -18.19 -20.70
N GLY A 61 -17.87 -17.48 -20.92
CA GLY A 61 -17.25 -16.69 -19.86
C GLY A 61 -18.30 -15.84 -19.16
N GLU A 62 -18.19 -15.71 -17.83
CA GLU A 62 -19.09 -14.85 -17.07
C GLU A 62 -19.04 -13.43 -17.67
N ALA A 63 -20.21 -12.84 -17.88
CA ALA A 63 -20.26 -11.46 -18.34
C ALA A 63 -19.63 -10.59 -17.25
N ALA A 64 -18.62 -9.79 -17.63
CA ALA A 64 -17.99 -8.84 -16.72
C ALA A 64 -19.07 -7.98 -16.05
N ARG A 65 -19.04 -7.94 -14.72
CA ARG A 65 -20.01 -7.21 -13.90
C ARG A 65 -19.46 -5.80 -13.68
N TYR A 66 -20.32 -4.80 -13.83
CA TYR A 66 -19.93 -3.39 -13.67
C TYR A 66 -20.79 -2.73 -12.60
N THR A 67 -20.20 -1.79 -11.86
CA THR A 67 -20.93 -0.91 -10.94
C THR A 67 -21.80 0.08 -11.72
N SER A 68 -22.68 0.80 -11.02
CA SER A 68 -23.45 1.92 -11.61
C SER A 68 -22.57 3.04 -12.18
N GLN A 69 -21.30 3.10 -11.78
CA GLN A 69 -20.29 4.05 -12.28
C GLN A 69 -19.45 3.48 -13.44
N GLY A 70 -19.77 2.28 -13.93
CA GLY A 70 -19.08 1.66 -15.06
C GLY A 70 -17.72 1.04 -14.70
N VAL A 71 -17.42 0.85 -13.42
CA VAL A 71 -16.17 0.20 -12.97
C VAL A 71 -16.37 -1.30 -12.91
N ASN A 72 -15.43 -2.08 -13.41
CA ASN A 72 -15.48 -3.54 -13.34
C ASN A 72 -15.40 -3.99 -11.87
N VAL A 73 -16.37 -4.78 -11.43
CA VAL A 73 -16.48 -5.30 -10.06
C VAL A 73 -15.28 -6.18 -9.69
N ASP A 74 -14.72 -6.92 -10.65
CA ASP A 74 -13.57 -7.80 -10.39
C ASP A 74 -12.32 -6.99 -10.02
N ILE A 75 -12.17 -5.78 -10.56
CA ILE A 75 -11.08 -4.86 -10.20
C ILE A 75 -11.25 -4.39 -8.76
N ILE A 76 -12.46 -4.00 -8.37
CA ILE A 76 -12.76 -3.53 -7.00
C ILE A 76 -12.50 -4.65 -5.99
N LEU A 77 -12.98 -5.87 -6.28
CA LEU A 77 -12.76 -7.03 -5.41
C LEU A 77 -11.27 -7.39 -5.31
N ALA A 78 -10.52 -7.28 -6.40
CA ALA A 78 -9.07 -7.51 -6.39
C ALA A 78 -8.34 -6.46 -5.53
N GLU A 79 -8.71 -5.19 -5.63
CA GLU A 79 -8.15 -4.12 -4.79
C GLU A 79 -8.50 -4.32 -3.31
N GLU A 80 -9.75 -4.69 -3.00
CA GLU A 80 -10.19 -4.96 -1.64
C GLU A 80 -9.46 -6.17 -1.04
N ASN A 81 -9.32 -7.26 -1.80
CA ASN A 81 -8.57 -8.44 -1.37
C ASN A 81 -7.09 -8.13 -1.15
N ARG A 82 -6.48 -7.29 -2.01
CA ARG A 82 -5.10 -6.84 -1.83
C ARG A 82 -4.93 -6.05 -0.54
N LYS A 83 -5.85 -5.12 -0.24
CA LYS A 83 -5.84 -4.37 1.02
C LYS A 83 -5.96 -5.31 2.22
N LYS A 84 -6.89 -6.27 2.20
CA LYS A 84 -7.05 -7.26 3.27
C LYS A 84 -5.79 -8.09 3.49
N LEU A 85 -5.12 -8.51 2.40
CA LEU A 85 -3.90 -9.29 2.50
C LEU A 85 -2.76 -8.50 3.16
N ILE A 86 -2.59 -7.22 2.80
CA ILE A 86 -1.58 -6.34 3.40
C ILE A 86 -1.86 -6.12 4.88
N GLU A 87 -3.11 -5.91 5.26
CA GLU A 87 -3.51 -5.79 6.67
C GLU A 87 -3.27 -7.09 7.46
N GLN A 88 -3.56 -8.24 6.86
CA GLN A 88 -3.27 -9.53 7.47
C GLN A 88 -1.77 -9.76 7.65
N GLU A 89 -0.96 -9.43 6.64
CA GLU A 89 0.51 -9.54 6.71
C GLU A 89 1.06 -8.68 7.85
N MET A 90 0.61 -7.42 7.93
CA MET A 90 0.99 -6.50 9.00
C MET A 90 0.61 -7.05 10.38
N ASN A 91 -0.64 -7.47 10.57
CA ASN A 91 -1.11 -7.98 11.87
C ASN A 91 -0.37 -9.26 12.27
N ASN A 92 -0.10 -10.15 11.32
CA ASN A 92 0.69 -11.35 11.58
C ASN A 92 2.12 -11.00 11.98
N TYR A 93 2.76 -10.05 11.28
CA TYR A 93 4.10 -9.58 11.64
C TYR A 93 4.14 -9.01 13.05
N ILE A 94 3.22 -8.09 13.38
CA ILE A 94 3.17 -7.45 14.70
C ILE A 94 2.96 -8.52 15.79
N ASN A 95 2.00 -9.43 15.60
CA ASN A 95 1.73 -10.49 16.57
C ASN A 95 2.94 -11.41 16.77
N SER A 96 3.59 -11.84 15.67
CA SER A 96 4.81 -12.66 15.75
C SER A 96 5.96 -11.94 16.45
N LEU A 97 6.13 -10.64 16.20
CA LEU A 97 7.12 -9.82 16.88
C LEU A 97 6.83 -9.74 18.38
N MET A 98 5.60 -9.45 18.79
CA MET A 98 5.23 -9.37 20.21
C MET A 98 5.45 -10.70 20.95
N ILE A 99 5.08 -11.82 20.33
CA ILE A 99 5.30 -13.15 20.91
C ILE A 99 6.80 -13.40 21.08
N SER A 100 7.59 -13.17 20.03
CA SER A 100 9.03 -13.40 20.06
C SER A 100 9.71 -12.58 21.16
N LEU A 101 9.38 -11.29 21.29
CA LEU A 101 9.97 -10.39 22.29
C LEU A 101 9.54 -10.74 23.72
N SER A 102 8.33 -11.26 23.89
CA SER A 102 7.83 -11.74 25.17
C SER A 102 8.58 -13.01 25.61
N GLU A 103 8.77 -13.96 24.69
CA GLU A 103 9.49 -15.21 24.95
C GLU A 103 10.98 -14.97 25.23
N SER A 104 11.62 -14.01 24.53
CA SER A 104 13.04 -13.67 24.74
C SER A 104 13.28 -12.64 25.84
N ASN A 105 12.23 -11.99 26.36
CA ASN A 105 12.32 -10.88 27.32
C ASN A 105 13.16 -9.69 26.79
N GLU A 106 13.04 -9.38 25.49
CA GLU A 106 13.85 -8.37 24.80
C GLU A 106 13.09 -7.06 24.51
N PHE A 107 11.86 -6.92 24.98
CA PHE A 107 11.07 -5.68 24.85
C PHE A 107 11.85 -4.40 25.20
N PRO A 108 12.64 -4.34 26.30
CA PRO A 108 13.38 -3.12 26.66
C PRO A 108 14.40 -2.69 25.59
N PHE A 109 15.00 -3.65 24.88
CA PHE A 109 16.13 -3.42 23.98
C PHE A 109 15.75 -3.40 22.50
N GLN A 110 14.57 -3.92 22.15
CA GLN A 110 14.12 -3.95 20.77
C GLN A 110 13.99 -2.54 20.20
N MET A 111 14.67 -2.32 19.07
CA MET A 111 14.56 -1.07 18.32
C MET A 111 13.33 -1.07 17.43
N PHE A 112 12.41 -0.16 17.69
CA PHE A 112 11.24 0.16 16.87
C PHE A 112 11.48 1.43 16.06
N HIS A 113 10.75 1.58 14.95
CA HIS A 113 10.97 2.65 13.99
C HIS A 113 9.67 3.38 13.70
N LEU A 114 9.60 4.68 13.97
CA LEU A 114 8.45 5.51 13.59
C LEU A 114 8.81 6.34 12.36
N ILE A 115 7.83 6.65 11.52
CA ILE A 115 7.96 7.57 10.39
C ILE A 115 6.85 8.62 10.37
N SER A 116 7.21 9.84 10.03
CA SER A 116 6.25 10.90 9.73
C SER A 116 6.70 11.76 8.55
N ILE A 117 5.71 12.24 7.81
CA ILE A 117 5.91 12.98 6.56
C ILE A 117 4.92 14.13 6.48
N ASN A 118 5.45 15.32 6.15
CA ASN A 118 4.67 16.46 5.70
C ASN A 118 4.75 16.58 4.17
N GLU A 119 3.70 17.11 3.57
CA GLU A 119 3.51 17.27 2.13
C GLU A 119 3.26 18.73 1.78
N PHE A 120 3.73 19.14 0.59
CA PHE A 120 3.28 20.39 0.00
C PHE A 120 1.88 20.24 -0.60
N CYS A 121 1.61 19.18 -1.37
CA CYS A 121 0.30 19.01 -2.00
C CYS A 121 0.06 17.58 -2.48
N PHE A 122 -1.20 17.26 -2.81
CA PHE A 122 -1.57 16.04 -3.51
C PHE A 122 -1.79 16.31 -5.00
N PHE A 123 -0.94 15.73 -5.85
CA PHE A 123 -1.04 15.86 -7.30
C PHE A 123 -1.98 14.81 -7.88
N ASN A 124 -3.15 15.25 -8.35
CA ASN A 124 -4.19 14.38 -8.90
C ASN A 124 -3.77 13.63 -10.19
N GLY A 125 -2.87 14.22 -10.99
CA GLY A 125 -2.50 13.68 -12.31
C GLY A 125 -1.86 12.29 -12.26
N ASN A 126 -1.14 11.98 -11.19
CA ASN A 126 -0.52 10.68 -10.95
C ASN A 126 -0.80 10.13 -9.54
N LYS A 127 -1.76 10.72 -8.82
CA LYS A 127 -2.14 10.37 -7.44
C LYS A 127 -0.93 10.32 -6.50
N ARG A 128 -0.11 11.38 -6.50
CA ARG A 128 1.12 11.46 -5.70
C ARG A 128 1.06 12.59 -4.68
N PHE A 129 1.45 12.30 -3.44
CA PHE A 129 1.78 13.34 -2.48
C PHE A 129 3.18 13.88 -2.79
N ILE A 130 3.31 15.20 -2.82
CA ILE A 130 4.59 15.88 -3.01
C ILE A 130 5.17 16.16 -1.63
N PRO A 131 6.26 15.48 -1.22
CA PRO A 131 6.79 15.61 0.12
C PRO A 131 7.45 16.97 0.38
N ALA A 132 7.34 17.44 1.61
CA ALA A 132 7.97 18.64 2.13
C ALA A 132 8.99 18.33 3.22
N GLU A 133 8.75 17.26 4.00
CA GLU A 133 9.59 16.90 5.14
C GLU A 133 9.43 15.41 5.44
N ILE A 134 10.50 14.77 5.90
CA ILE A 134 10.49 13.41 6.41
C ILE A 134 11.23 13.36 7.74
N ALA A 135 10.67 12.58 8.65
CA ALA A 135 11.30 12.19 9.88
C ALA A 135 11.15 10.69 10.09
N VAL A 136 12.23 10.06 10.52
CA VAL A 136 12.23 8.67 11.00
C VAL A 136 13.01 8.63 12.29
N ILE A 137 12.43 8.07 13.34
CA ILE A 137 13.15 7.85 14.60
C ILE A 137 13.27 6.36 14.88
N LYS A 138 14.29 6.01 15.64
CA LYS A 138 14.40 4.70 16.27
C LYS A 138 14.35 4.87 17.78
N PHE A 139 13.61 3.99 18.44
CA PHE A 139 13.52 3.99 19.89
C PHE A 139 13.42 2.57 20.42
N ASN A 140 13.81 2.38 21.67
CA ASN A 140 13.49 1.18 22.44
C ASN A 140 12.80 1.60 23.74
N LEU A 141 12.27 0.65 24.51
CA LEU A 141 11.52 0.99 25.72
C LEU A 141 12.42 1.36 26.91
N GLN A 142 13.71 1.04 26.85
CA GLN A 142 14.65 1.31 27.94
C GLN A 142 15.25 2.72 27.86
N ASP A 143 15.80 3.07 26.71
CA ASP A 143 16.53 4.31 26.44
C ASP A 143 15.64 5.38 25.80
N GLY A 144 14.46 4.98 25.28
CA GLY A 144 13.57 5.87 24.55
C GLY A 144 14.19 6.33 23.23
N VAL A 145 13.98 7.61 22.90
CA VAL A 145 14.55 8.25 21.71
C VAL A 145 15.88 8.89 22.08
N ILE A 146 16.94 8.53 21.36
CA ILE A 146 18.26 9.17 21.49
C ILE A 146 18.61 9.92 20.20
N ALA A 147 19.42 10.98 20.30
CA ALA A 147 19.72 11.89 19.18
C ALA A 147 20.29 11.18 17.94
N ASP A 148 21.19 10.21 18.12
CA ASP A 148 21.79 9.44 17.01
C ASP A 148 20.77 8.55 16.27
N ASN A 149 19.60 8.33 16.87
CA ASN A 149 18.49 7.57 16.32
C ASN A 149 17.41 8.46 15.70
N VAL A 150 17.75 9.68 15.30
CA VAL A 150 16.83 10.58 14.59
C VAL A 150 17.36 10.84 13.17
N PHE A 151 16.53 10.55 12.19
CA PHE A 151 16.71 10.93 10.79
C PHE A 151 15.68 11.98 10.43
N HIS A 152 16.13 13.15 10.00
CA HIS A 152 15.26 14.27 9.62
C HIS A 152 15.80 14.97 8.38
N TYR A 153 14.92 15.23 7.43
CA TYR A 153 15.22 16.01 6.23
C TYR A 153 14.03 16.89 5.84
N ILE A 154 14.31 18.16 5.54
CA ILE A 154 13.43 18.97 4.68
C ILE A 154 13.62 18.49 3.24
N ILE A 155 12.53 18.04 2.63
CA ILE A 155 12.54 17.54 1.26
C ILE A 155 12.27 18.70 0.31
N LYS A 156 13.20 18.89 -0.61
CA LYS A 156 13.09 19.80 -1.73
C LYS A 156 12.71 18.96 -2.96
N PRO A 157 11.42 18.94 -3.37
CA PRO A 157 10.95 18.09 -4.46
C PRO A 157 11.27 18.65 -5.87
N GLY A 158 12.04 19.74 -5.94
CA GLY A 158 12.24 20.51 -7.16
C GLY A 158 10.98 21.30 -7.54
N LYS A 159 10.64 21.31 -8.84
CA LYS A 159 9.51 22.09 -9.36
C LYS A 159 8.17 21.41 -9.05
N LEU A 160 7.25 22.16 -8.44
CA LEU A 160 5.88 21.70 -8.21
C LEU A 160 5.12 21.45 -9.52
N PRO A 161 4.15 20.52 -9.52
CA PRO A 161 3.23 20.34 -10.64
C PRO A 161 2.50 21.65 -10.99
N LEU A 162 2.31 21.89 -12.29
CA LEU A 162 1.66 23.11 -12.78
C LEU A 162 0.25 23.25 -12.19
N GLY A 163 -0.04 24.41 -11.61
CA GLY A 163 -1.34 24.73 -10.99
C GLY A 163 -1.45 24.40 -9.50
N TYR A 164 -0.43 23.79 -8.88
CA TYR A 164 -0.49 23.36 -7.47
C TYR A 164 0.19 24.32 -6.48
N THR A 165 0.74 25.45 -6.95
CA THR A 165 1.39 26.43 -6.06
C THR A 165 0.43 27.00 -5.02
N ALA A 166 -0.83 27.25 -5.38
CA ALA A 166 -1.84 27.77 -4.45
C ALA A 166 -2.17 26.75 -3.36
N ASP A 167 -2.38 25.49 -3.73
CA ASP A 167 -2.63 24.39 -2.79
C ASP A 167 -1.43 24.19 -1.86
N ALA A 168 -0.20 24.21 -2.40
CA ALA A 168 1.02 24.10 -1.61
C ALA A 168 1.23 25.26 -0.64
N THR A 169 0.87 26.47 -1.05
CA THR A 169 0.92 27.66 -0.18
C THR A 169 -0.10 27.54 0.95
N LYS A 170 -1.31 27.08 0.64
CA LYS A 170 -2.35 26.88 1.64
C LYS A 170 -1.93 25.83 2.66
N ILE A 171 -1.55 24.63 2.21
CA ILE A 171 -1.14 23.53 3.10
C ILE A 171 0.07 23.95 3.94
N SER A 172 1.06 24.59 3.33
CA SER A 172 2.21 25.08 4.09
C SER A 172 1.78 26.05 5.20
N ASN A 173 1.01 27.08 4.89
CA ASN A 173 0.56 28.05 5.89
C ASN A 173 -0.33 27.44 6.99
N GLU A 174 -1.15 26.44 6.66
CA GLU A 174 -2.05 25.78 7.62
C GLU A 174 -1.36 24.68 8.44
N THR A 175 -0.19 24.23 8.01
CA THR A 175 0.52 23.10 8.64
C THR A 175 1.98 23.46 8.91
N HIS A 176 2.92 22.89 8.15
CA HIS A 176 4.35 22.87 8.44
C HIS A 176 5.10 24.19 8.19
N GLN A 177 4.48 25.19 7.56
CA GLN A 177 5.04 26.53 7.28
C GLN A 177 6.40 26.54 6.57
N LEU A 178 6.68 25.48 5.81
CA LEU A 178 7.92 25.38 5.03
C LEU A 178 7.81 26.24 3.78
N PRO A 179 8.88 26.95 3.39
CA PRO A 179 8.88 27.73 2.15
C PRO A 179 8.47 26.89 0.95
N VAL A 180 7.43 27.33 0.26
CA VAL A 180 6.94 26.62 -0.93
C VAL A 180 7.95 26.77 -2.07
N PRO A 181 8.37 25.67 -2.72
CA PRO A 181 9.32 25.75 -3.82
C PRO A 181 8.70 26.50 -5.01
N LEU A 182 9.22 27.68 -5.33
CA LEU A 182 8.73 28.55 -6.41
C LEU A 182 9.26 28.17 -7.80
N GLY A 183 10.00 27.05 -7.90
CA GLY A 183 10.32 26.40 -9.18
C GLY A 183 11.39 27.12 -10.00
N ILE A 184 12.35 27.78 -9.36
CA ILE A 184 13.40 28.55 -10.06
C ILE A 184 14.58 27.65 -10.46
N ASP A 185 14.96 26.66 -9.65
CA ASP A 185 16.12 25.81 -9.96
C ASP A 185 15.86 24.31 -9.70
N LYS A 186 16.33 23.46 -10.61
CA LYS A 186 16.38 22.00 -10.42
C LYS A 186 17.52 21.57 -9.51
N SER A 187 18.53 22.43 -9.31
CA SER A 187 19.67 22.16 -8.41
C SER A 187 19.27 22.02 -6.94
N GLU A 188 18.02 22.37 -6.60
CA GLU A 188 17.50 22.24 -5.25
C GLU A 188 16.86 20.88 -4.96
N ASP A 189 16.66 19.99 -5.95
CA ASP A 189 16.06 18.66 -5.71
C ASP A 189 17.03 17.75 -4.91
N ASN A 190 16.68 17.44 -3.67
CA ASN A 190 17.47 16.58 -2.77
C ASN A 190 16.86 15.19 -2.55
N ARG A 191 15.85 14.77 -3.34
CA ARG A 191 15.17 13.49 -3.11
C ARG A 191 16.10 12.27 -3.17
N HIS A 192 17.11 12.31 -4.02
CA HIS A 192 18.12 11.25 -4.07
C HIS A 192 18.90 11.13 -2.75
N GLU A 193 19.39 12.26 -2.22
CA GLU A 193 20.11 12.31 -0.94
C GLU A 193 19.23 11.84 0.21
N VAL A 194 17.96 12.27 0.24
CA VAL A 194 16.97 11.85 1.24
C VAL A 194 16.75 10.33 1.18
N THR A 195 16.55 9.76 -0.02
CA THR A 195 16.34 8.32 -0.18
C THR A 195 17.57 7.51 0.27
N GLU A 196 18.77 7.88 -0.18
CA GLU A 196 19.99 7.19 0.23
C GLU A 196 20.27 7.34 1.73
N GLY A 197 20.03 8.54 2.28
CA GLY A 197 20.13 8.83 3.70
C GLY A 197 19.19 7.95 4.52
N LEU A 198 17.93 7.82 4.10
CA LEU A 198 16.94 6.96 4.75
C LEU A 198 17.37 5.50 4.71
N LEU A 199 17.77 4.99 3.54
CA LEU A 199 18.22 3.59 3.42
C LEU A 199 19.47 3.31 4.26
N LYS A 200 20.43 4.25 4.29
CA LYS A 200 21.61 4.14 5.15
C LYS A 200 21.23 4.16 6.63
N PHE A 201 20.35 5.06 7.03
CA PHE A 201 19.86 5.17 8.39
C PHE A 201 19.19 3.87 8.83
N LEU A 202 18.30 3.30 8.02
CA LEU A 202 17.63 2.05 8.35
C LEU A 202 18.58 0.85 8.38
N ARG A 203 19.61 0.81 7.51
CA ARG A 203 20.64 -0.24 7.55
C ARG A 203 21.49 -0.22 8.82
N ALA A 204 21.66 0.95 9.44
CA ALA A 204 22.45 1.06 10.65
C ALA A 204 21.81 0.25 11.80
N GLY A 205 22.45 -0.86 12.18
CA GLY A 205 21.96 -1.79 13.21
C GLY A 205 21.33 -3.07 12.68
N ILE A 206 21.15 -3.21 11.36
CA ILE A 206 20.70 -4.46 10.73
C ILE A 206 21.90 -5.40 10.56
N SER A 207 21.78 -6.64 11.04
CA SER A 207 22.78 -7.69 10.81
C SER A 207 22.88 -7.99 9.31
N THR A 208 24.08 -8.29 8.81
CA THR A 208 24.31 -8.66 7.39
C THR A 208 23.52 -9.89 6.91
N VAL A 209 22.85 -10.60 7.82
CA VAL A 209 22.00 -11.77 7.55
C VAL A 209 20.56 -11.37 7.20
N GLU A 210 20.08 -10.23 7.70
CA GLU A 210 18.74 -9.73 7.40
C GLU A 210 18.75 -9.04 6.03
N ARG A 211 17.89 -9.54 5.13
CA ARG A 211 17.80 -9.04 3.75
C ARG A 211 16.80 -7.90 3.59
N ASP A 212 15.87 -7.75 4.53
CA ASP A 212 14.76 -6.83 4.46
C ASP A 212 14.91 -5.71 5.49
N PHE A 213 14.41 -4.52 5.17
CA PHE A 213 14.37 -3.40 6.12
C PHE A 213 13.29 -3.62 7.20
N PRO A 214 13.51 -3.12 8.44
CA PRO A 214 12.48 -3.13 9.46
C PRO A 214 11.28 -2.29 8.98
N PRO A 215 10.05 -2.67 9.35
CA PRO A 215 8.90 -1.85 9.05
C PRO A 215 8.96 -0.53 9.82
N LEU A 216 8.41 0.51 9.21
CA LEU A 216 8.22 1.81 9.84
C LEU A 216 6.76 1.96 10.24
N PHE A 217 6.51 2.45 11.45
CA PHE A 217 5.15 2.65 11.95
C PHE A 217 4.74 4.12 11.84
N CYS A 218 3.51 4.37 11.40
CA CYS A 218 2.90 5.70 11.41
C CYS A 218 1.42 5.60 11.80
N GLU A 219 0.84 6.69 12.31
CA GLU A 219 -0.59 6.75 12.59
C GLU A 219 -1.43 6.39 11.36
N ASP A 220 -2.49 5.62 11.57
CA ASP A 220 -3.27 5.02 10.49
C ASP A 220 -3.90 6.08 9.57
N LYS A 221 -4.34 7.21 10.13
CA LYS A 221 -4.87 8.36 9.37
C LYS A 221 -3.89 8.95 8.36
N TYR A 222 -2.58 8.77 8.55
CA TYR A 222 -1.54 9.26 7.63
C TYR A 222 -0.91 8.16 6.77
N ARG A 223 -1.26 6.90 7.00
CA ARG A 223 -0.62 5.73 6.39
C ARG A 223 -0.66 5.77 4.86
N GLU A 224 -1.78 6.14 4.24
CA GLU A 224 -1.88 6.24 2.77
C GLU A 224 -0.87 7.26 2.21
N LYS A 225 -0.78 8.43 2.84
CA LYS A 225 0.16 9.48 2.46
C LYS A 225 1.60 9.01 2.61
N VAL A 226 1.94 8.45 3.78
CA VAL A 226 3.30 7.98 4.07
C VAL A 226 3.72 6.88 3.10
N GLN A 227 2.85 5.88 2.88
CA GLN A 227 3.07 4.81 1.91
C GLN A 227 3.30 5.36 0.50
N ASN A 228 2.49 6.33 0.07
CA ASN A 228 2.63 6.95 -1.25
C ASN A 228 3.97 7.67 -1.40
N VAL A 229 4.36 8.49 -0.43
CA VAL A 229 5.62 9.24 -0.48
C VAL A 229 6.81 8.29 -0.48
N VAL A 230 6.86 7.33 0.45
CA VAL A 230 7.98 6.37 0.53
C VAL A 230 8.08 5.55 -0.75
N LYS A 231 6.95 5.05 -1.27
CA LYS A 231 6.89 4.34 -2.55
C LYS A 231 7.54 5.14 -3.68
N TYR A 232 7.23 6.44 -3.81
CA TYR A 232 7.77 7.23 -4.90
C TYR A 232 9.20 7.75 -4.65
N LEU A 233 9.60 7.96 -3.40
CA LEU A 233 11.01 8.19 -3.06
C LEU A 233 11.89 6.99 -3.45
N LEU A 234 11.36 5.77 -3.35
CA LEU A 234 12.05 4.54 -3.76
C LEU A 234 12.03 4.34 -5.28
N ILE A 235 10.85 4.38 -5.92
CA ILE A 235 10.69 4.14 -7.36
C ILE A 235 11.49 5.15 -8.18
N ASP A 236 11.45 6.43 -7.81
CA ASP A 236 12.13 7.48 -8.56
C ASP A 236 13.68 7.29 -8.55
N GLN A 237 14.21 6.47 -7.63
CA GLN A 237 15.63 6.11 -7.53
C GLN A 237 15.92 4.67 -8.02
N GLY A 238 14.93 3.96 -8.57
CA GLY A 238 15.10 2.62 -9.12
C GLY A 238 15.01 1.47 -8.11
N TYR A 239 14.54 1.73 -6.89
CA TYR A 239 14.28 0.70 -5.89
C TYR A 239 12.91 0.03 -6.06
N SER A 240 12.74 -1.15 -5.45
CA SER A 240 11.44 -1.81 -5.34
C SER A 240 10.48 -0.98 -4.50
N GLU A 241 9.21 -0.91 -4.90
CA GLU A 241 8.18 -0.17 -4.16
C GLU A 241 7.87 -0.78 -2.78
N ASP A 242 8.12 -2.08 -2.62
CA ASP A 242 7.87 -2.83 -1.39
C ASP A 242 9.12 -2.98 -0.50
N LEU A 243 10.20 -2.24 -0.80
CA LEU A 243 11.47 -2.34 -0.07
C LEU A 243 11.35 -1.93 1.40
N ILE A 244 10.49 -0.96 1.70
CA ILE A 244 10.20 -0.48 3.06
C ILE A 244 8.72 -0.66 3.31
N LYS A 245 8.39 -1.43 4.36
CA LYS A 245 6.99 -1.65 4.76
C LYS A 245 6.55 -0.56 5.72
N ILE A 246 5.37 0.01 5.47
CA ILE A 246 4.76 1.01 6.36
C ILE A 246 3.57 0.37 7.06
N TYR A 247 3.68 0.26 8.39
CA TYR A 247 2.72 -0.39 9.29
C TYR A 247 1.98 0.62 10.17
N SER A 248 0.84 0.18 10.72
CA SER A 248 -0.03 1.03 11.54
C SER A 248 0.53 1.12 12.95
N LEU A 249 0.79 2.36 13.39
CA LEU A 249 1.23 2.66 14.74
C LEU A 249 0.13 2.33 15.76
N ASP A 250 -1.14 2.59 15.42
CA ASP A 250 -2.30 2.24 16.24
C ASP A 250 -2.32 0.74 16.56
N SER A 251 -2.23 -0.11 15.52
CA SER A 251 -2.20 -1.58 15.69
C SER A 251 -0.98 -2.03 16.48
N PHE A 252 0.19 -1.44 16.21
CA PHE A 252 1.42 -1.76 16.93
C PHE A 252 1.31 -1.39 18.41
N PHE A 253 0.88 -0.17 18.72
CA PHE A 253 0.78 0.35 20.08
C PHE A 253 -0.24 -0.44 20.90
N TYR A 254 -1.40 -0.73 20.30
CA TYR A 254 -2.41 -1.60 20.91
C TYR A 254 -1.82 -2.97 21.32
N GLN A 255 -1.10 -3.62 20.40
CA GLN A 255 -0.52 -4.94 20.67
C GLN A 255 0.63 -4.88 21.67
N LEU A 256 1.53 -3.91 21.52
CA LEU A 256 2.65 -3.71 22.43
C LEU A 256 2.15 -3.54 23.86
N ARG A 257 1.26 -2.57 24.06
CA ARG A 257 0.72 -2.22 25.36
C ARG A 257 -0.03 -3.41 25.99
N ASN A 258 -0.86 -4.12 25.23
CA ASN A 258 -1.59 -5.27 25.76
C ASN A 258 -0.67 -6.44 26.09
N THR A 259 0.44 -6.60 25.38
CA THR A 259 1.42 -7.65 25.65
C THR A 259 2.24 -7.34 26.91
N THR A 260 2.57 -6.07 27.15
CA THR A 260 3.39 -5.65 28.29
C THR A 260 2.59 -5.37 29.57
N ALA A 261 1.26 -5.35 29.53
CA ALA A 261 0.41 -4.94 30.65
C ALA A 261 0.26 -5.97 31.79
N ASP A 262 0.91 -7.14 31.71
CA ASP A 262 0.92 -8.24 32.71
C ASP A 262 -0.46 -8.52 33.37
N GLY A 263 -1.54 -8.40 32.59
CA GLY A 263 -2.91 -8.69 33.04
C GLY A 263 -3.61 -7.63 33.89
N GLU A 264 -3.01 -6.46 34.16
CA GLU A 264 -3.65 -5.44 35.02
C GLU A 264 -4.85 -4.78 34.36
N ILE A 265 -4.65 -4.26 33.15
CA ILE A 265 -5.69 -3.62 32.33
C ILE A 265 -5.41 -4.08 30.92
N ILE A 266 -6.41 -4.58 30.19
CA ILE A 266 -6.27 -4.93 28.76
C ILE A 266 -7.18 -3.98 27.99
N TRP A 267 -6.65 -3.36 26.92
CA TRP A 267 -7.46 -2.56 26.02
C TRP A 267 -8.35 -3.50 25.19
N PRO A 268 -9.69 -3.34 25.23
CA PRO A 268 -10.60 -4.20 24.48
C PRO A 268 -10.65 -3.88 22.97
N SER A 269 -10.16 -2.72 22.55
CA SER A 269 -10.24 -2.27 21.16
C SER A 269 -9.05 -1.39 20.78
N ILE A 270 -8.64 -1.49 19.51
CA ILE A 270 -7.67 -0.60 18.86
C ILE A 270 -8.07 0.87 18.94
N THR A 271 -9.37 1.18 19.03
CA THR A 271 -9.85 2.58 19.15
C THR A 271 -9.24 3.29 20.35
N LEU A 272 -8.94 2.59 21.45
CA LEU A 272 -8.28 3.20 22.60
C LEU A 272 -6.85 3.60 22.30
N SER A 273 -6.13 2.83 21.46
CA SER A 273 -4.78 3.21 21.03
C SER A 273 -4.80 4.48 20.18
N THR A 274 -5.74 4.59 19.25
CA THR A 274 -5.93 5.80 18.43
C THR A 274 -6.24 7.00 19.32
N LEU A 275 -7.17 6.85 20.27
CA LEU A 275 -7.52 7.93 21.19
C LEU A 275 -6.33 8.36 22.05
N GLU A 276 -5.53 7.44 22.56
CA GLU A 276 -4.34 7.80 23.35
C GLU A 276 -3.26 8.49 22.50
N LEU A 277 -3.04 8.06 21.26
CA LEU A 277 -2.14 8.74 20.33
C LEU A 277 -2.65 10.15 19.97
N GLU A 278 -3.96 10.35 19.86
CA GLU A 278 -4.57 11.65 19.54
C GLU A 278 -4.58 12.65 20.72
N ARG A 279 -4.39 12.18 21.96
CA ARG A 279 -4.39 13.07 23.13
C ARG A 279 -3.19 13.99 23.18
N ASP A 280 -2.12 13.66 22.47
CA ASP A 280 -0.91 14.45 22.27
C ASP A 280 -0.50 15.26 23.52
N VAL A 281 -0.10 14.55 24.56
CA VAL A 281 0.23 15.18 25.85
C VAL A 281 1.59 15.88 25.83
N TYR A 282 2.35 15.76 24.74
CA TYR A 282 3.71 16.27 24.58
C TYR A 282 3.84 17.36 23.52
N ASP A 283 2.73 17.79 22.91
CA ASP A 283 2.63 18.89 21.93
C ASP A 283 3.43 20.16 22.30
N TYR A 284 3.56 20.44 23.60
CA TYR A 284 4.24 21.63 24.14
C TYR A 284 5.60 21.34 24.77
N CYS A 285 6.16 20.15 24.56
CA CYS A 285 7.47 19.82 25.08
C CYS A 285 8.56 20.56 24.26
N PRO A 286 9.40 21.40 24.89
CA PRO A 286 10.42 22.16 24.19
C PRO A 286 11.64 21.30 23.84
N GLY A 287 12.32 21.63 22.73
CA GLY A 287 13.61 21.00 22.36
C GLY A 287 13.50 19.65 21.65
N ILE A 288 12.30 19.30 21.20
CA ILE A 288 12.05 18.15 20.32
C ILE A 288 11.70 18.57 18.89
N ALA A 289 11.74 19.88 18.57
CA ALA A 289 11.49 20.39 17.22
C ALA A 289 12.75 20.29 16.30
N CYS A 290 12.63 20.56 14.99
CA CYS A 290 13.83 20.72 14.15
C CYS A 290 14.30 22.16 14.23
N ASP A 291 15.55 22.40 13.84
CA ASP A 291 16.13 23.73 13.77
C ASP A 291 15.25 24.77 13.05
N PHE A 292 14.55 24.38 11.98
CA PHE A 292 13.65 25.31 11.29
C PHE A 292 12.44 25.66 12.15
N HIS A 293 11.82 24.66 12.78
CA HIS A 293 10.61 24.84 13.56
C HIS A 293 10.85 25.41 14.96
N ASP A 294 12.00 25.16 15.59
CA ASP A 294 12.43 25.79 16.85
C ASP A 294 12.61 27.32 16.69
N ASN A 295 12.99 27.77 15.49
CA ASN A 295 13.15 29.19 15.16
C ASN A 295 11.85 29.85 14.66
N SER A 296 10.75 29.10 14.63
CA SER A 296 9.42 29.58 14.25
C SER A 296 8.45 29.43 15.42
N ASP A 297 7.51 30.35 15.61
CA ASP A 297 6.52 30.28 16.71
C ASP A 297 5.46 29.15 16.53
N VAL A 298 5.78 28.08 15.78
CA VAL A 298 4.88 26.98 15.41
C VAL A 298 5.46 25.56 15.62
N PRO A 299 5.95 25.25 16.84
CA PRO A 299 6.44 23.90 17.16
C PRO A 299 5.36 22.81 16.99
N ASN A 300 4.06 23.13 17.18
CA ASN A 300 2.96 22.17 17.14
C ASN A 300 2.67 21.56 15.74
N PHE A 301 3.23 22.11 14.67
CA PHE A 301 3.05 21.55 13.32
C PHE A 301 4.22 20.69 12.86
N TYR A 302 5.23 20.57 13.72
CA TYR A 302 6.40 19.76 13.48
C TYR A 302 6.16 18.33 13.97
N ARG A 303 6.02 17.39 13.04
CA ARG A 303 5.59 16.03 13.39
C ARG A 303 6.66 15.20 14.11
N LEU A 304 7.89 15.68 14.26
CA LEU A 304 8.86 15.01 15.13
C LEU A 304 8.55 15.25 16.61
N VAL A 305 7.84 16.34 16.96
CA VAL A 305 7.20 16.51 18.28
C VAL A 305 6.16 15.41 18.51
N VAL A 306 5.44 15.01 17.46
CA VAL A 306 4.46 13.90 17.49
C VAL A 306 5.13 12.53 17.58
N MET A 307 6.37 12.39 17.08
CA MET A 307 7.07 11.11 17.06
C MET A 307 7.95 10.87 18.28
N SER A 308 8.49 11.90 18.92
CA SER A 308 9.31 11.78 20.14
C SER A 308 8.49 11.48 21.41
N GLN A 309 7.24 11.04 21.25
CA GLN A 309 6.26 10.73 22.29
C GLN A 309 6.31 9.27 22.72
#